data_AF-A0A7S4QPE1-F1
#
_entry.id   AF-A0A7S4QPE1-F1
#
_cell.length_a   1.000
_cell.length_b   1.000
_cell.length_c   1.000
_cell.angle_alpha   90.00
_cell.angle_beta   90.00
_cell.angle_gamma   90.00
#
_symmetry.space_group_name_H-M   'P 1'
#
loop_
_entity.id
_entity.type
_entity.pdbx_description
1 polymer ?
#
loop_
_entity_poly.entity_id
_entity_poly.type
_entity_poly.pdbx_seq_one_letter_code
_entity_poly.pdbx_strand_id
1 'polypeptide(L)'
;ADGSSRLSSSCIPSFRQAPSAPPVIEPSAMSYALQNKDPNEPAKVAIMVDSAEEWVDVDPWRGPVCIDADGRPSFLTKHHGGALLGIGCFGSNAPWSDMSKTEREVMLHVVAKRNRAVRENWHNLGRQPQRFFYF
;
A
#
# COMPACT_ATOMS: atom_id res chain seq x y z
N ALA A 1 60.67 45.79 -16.43
CA ALA A 1 60.27 44.78 -15.44
C ALA A 1 58.87 44.33 -15.84
N ASP A 2 58.83 43.30 -16.68
CA ASP A 2 57.63 42.80 -17.35
C ASP A 2 56.98 41.71 -16.50
N GLY A 3 55.81 42.01 -15.95
CA GLY A 3 55.04 41.13 -15.06
C GLY A 3 53.95 40.38 -15.83
N SER A 4 54.35 39.36 -16.58
CA SER A 4 53.48 38.53 -17.42
C SER A 4 52.57 37.64 -16.55
N SER A 5 51.28 37.99 -16.48
CA SER A 5 50.25 37.28 -15.71
C SER A 5 49.63 36.17 -16.54
N ARG A 6 49.89 34.91 -16.16
CA ARG A 6 49.37 33.71 -16.84
C ARG A 6 47.92 33.45 -16.43
N LEU A 7 47.01 33.49 -17.40
CA LEU A 7 45.62 33.09 -17.25
C LEU A 7 45.54 31.55 -17.22
N SER A 8 45.19 31.00 -16.05
CA SER A 8 44.92 29.58 -15.86
C SER A 8 43.55 29.23 -16.42
N SER A 9 43.54 28.62 -17.61
CA SER A 9 42.33 28.10 -18.26
C SER A 9 41.89 26.82 -17.56
N SER A 10 40.86 26.92 -16.72
CA SER A 10 40.23 25.78 -16.03
C SER A 10 39.26 25.08 -16.97
N CYS A 11 39.63 23.87 -17.42
CA CYS A 11 38.74 22.98 -18.16
C CYS A 11 37.59 22.52 -17.24
N ILE A 12 36.37 22.96 -17.53
CA ILE A 12 35.16 22.49 -16.85
C ILE A 12 34.81 21.09 -17.40
N PRO A 13 34.76 20.04 -16.57
CA PRO A 13 34.36 18.72 -17.03
C PRO A 13 32.88 18.75 -17.43
N SER A 14 32.62 18.47 -18.71
CA SER A 14 31.28 18.31 -19.26
C SER A 14 30.66 17.03 -18.68
N PHE A 15 29.82 17.21 -17.66
CA PHE A 15 29.06 16.13 -17.04
C PHE A 15 27.97 15.68 -18.01
N ARG A 16 28.24 14.61 -18.77
CA ARG A 16 27.21 13.95 -19.59
C ARG A 16 26.21 13.32 -18.64
N GLN A 17 25.04 13.96 -18.53
CA GLN A 17 23.90 13.42 -17.80
C GLN A 17 23.49 12.11 -18.49
N ALA A 18 23.66 10.99 -17.79
CA ALA A 18 23.24 9.70 -18.30
C ALA A 18 21.73 9.74 -18.58
N PRO A 19 21.25 9.16 -19.70
CA PRO A 19 19.83 9.07 -19.95
C PRO A 19 19.18 8.34 -18.78
N SER A 20 18.28 9.02 -18.06
CA SER A 20 17.50 8.42 -17.00
C SER A 20 16.75 7.22 -17.59
N ALA A 21 16.96 6.03 -17.02
CA ALA A 21 16.23 4.85 -17.42
C ALA A 21 14.72 5.16 -17.43
N PRO A 22 13.97 4.71 -18.46
CA PRO A 22 12.53 4.90 -18.46
C PRO A 22 11.96 4.29 -17.17
N PRO A 23 10.94 4.92 -16.55
CA PRO A 23 10.29 4.33 -15.39
C PRO A 23 9.80 2.94 -15.80
N VAL A 24 10.27 1.92 -15.10
CA VAL A 24 9.73 0.57 -15.23
C VAL A 24 8.27 0.69 -14.78
N ILE A 25 7.35 0.70 -15.74
CA ILE A 25 5.93 0.56 -15.46
C ILE A 25 5.76 -0.91 -15.07
N GLU A 26 6.04 -1.20 -13.81
CA GLU A 26 5.66 -2.47 -13.18
C GLU A 26 4.17 -2.65 -13.49
N PRO A 27 3.76 -3.77 -14.11
CA PRO A 27 2.38 -3.98 -14.47
C PRO A 27 1.54 -3.80 -13.22
N SER A 28 0.66 -2.80 -13.25
CA SER A 28 -0.37 -2.52 -12.24
C SER A 28 -1.05 -3.83 -11.80
N ALA A 29 -0.52 -4.46 -10.77
CA ALA A 29 -0.78 -5.86 -10.46
C ALA A 29 -2.00 -5.99 -9.55
N MET A 30 -3.13 -5.45 -10.01
CA MET A 30 -4.40 -5.47 -9.28
C MET A 30 -4.94 -6.90 -9.11
N SER A 31 -4.67 -7.81 -10.05
CA SER A 31 -5.25 -9.16 -10.06
C SER A 31 -4.31 -10.29 -9.62
N TYR A 32 -3.05 -9.98 -9.29
CA TYR A 32 -2.02 -10.99 -8.96
C TYR A 32 -1.41 -10.81 -7.57
N ALA A 33 -1.89 -9.84 -6.78
CA ALA A 33 -1.24 -9.46 -5.53
C ALA A 33 -1.25 -10.58 -4.45
N LEU A 34 -2.20 -11.52 -4.57
CA LEU A 34 -2.28 -12.76 -3.78
C LEU A 34 -1.79 -14.00 -4.53
N GLN A 35 -1.55 -13.88 -5.84
CA GLN A 35 -1.14 -15.00 -6.68
C GLN A 35 0.34 -15.27 -6.37
N ASN A 36 0.66 -16.51 -5.99
CA ASN A 36 1.99 -16.97 -5.53
C ASN A 36 2.33 -16.76 -4.05
N LYS A 37 1.36 -16.38 -3.20
CA LYS A 37 1.57 -16.38 -1.74
C LYS A 37 0.97 -17.61 -1.11
N ASP A 38 1.64 -18.12 -0.07
CA ASP A 38 1.13 -19.25 0.68
C ASP A 38 -0.18 -18.88 1.38
N PRO A 39 -1.27 -19.64 1.15
CA PRO A 39 -2.58 -19.30 1.68
C PRO A 39 -2.68 -19.42 3.20
N ASN A 40 -1.68 -19.99 3.86
CA ASN A 40 -1.65 -20.21 5.31
C ASN A 40 -0.73 -19.23 6.05
N GLU A 41 -0.04 -18.34 5.33
CA GLU A 41 0.90 -17.39 5.92
C GLU A 41 0.38 -15.95 5.84
N PRO A 42 0.62 -15.12 6.88
CA PRO A 42 0.30 -13.71 6.81
C PRO A 42 1.12 -13.04 5.70
N ALA A 43 0.44 -12.25 4.87
CA ALA A 43 1.01 -11.65 3.67
C ALA A 43 0.86 -10.14 3.68
N LYS A 44 1.89 -9.42 3.21
CA LYS A 44 1.81 -7.98 2.98
C LYS A 44 1.68 -7.66 1.49
N VAL A 45 0.63 -6.94 1.11
CA VAL A 45 0.25 -6.72 -0.29
C VAL A 45 0.26 -5.22 -0.60
N ALA A 46 0.92 -4.80 -1.69
CA ALA A 46 0.81 -3.44 -2.20
C ALA A 46 -0.41 -3.31 -3.12
N ILE A 47 -1.25 -2.32 -2.87
CA ILE A 47 -2.47 -2.03 -3.63
C ILE A 47 -2.39 -0.60 -4.15
N MET A 48 -2.64 -0.40 -5.45
CA MET A 48 -2.72 0.94 -6.04
C MET A 48 -4.05 1.60 -5.69
N VAL A 49 -3.99 2.74 -5.02
CA VAL A 49 -5.13 3.61 -4.67
C VAL A 49 -4.85 5.02 -5.16
N ASP A 50 -5.64 5.53 -6.10
CA ASP A 50 -5.52 6.90 -6.64
C ASP A 50 -4.08 7.26 -7.03
N SER A 51 -3.43 6.38 -7.80
CA SER A 51 -2.04 6.52 -8.29
C SER A 51 -0.94 6.46 -7.22
N ALA A 52 -1.25 6.06 -5.98
CA ALA A 52 -0.26 5.78 -4.94
C ALA A 52 -0.36 4.33 -4.45
N GLU A 53 0.77 3.74 -4.11
CA GLU A 53 0.83 2.42 -3.48
C GLU A 53 0.46 2.53 -1.99
N GLU A 54 -0.48 1.69 -1.55
CA GLU A 54 -0.81 1.49 -0.15
C GLU A 54 -0.55 0.03 0.23
N TRP A 55 0.17 -0.17 1.32
CA TRP A 55 0.45 -1.53 1.81
C TRP A 55 -0.65 -1.99 2.75
N VAL A 56 -1.18 -3.19 2.50
CA VAL A 56 -2.21 -3.84 3.30
C VAL A 56 -1.68 -5.16 3.84
N ASP A 57 -1.78 -5.36 5.14
CA ASP A 57 -1.51 -6.64 5.78
C ASP A 57 -2.74 -7.56 5.65
N VAL A 58 -2.50 -8.83 5.31
CA VAL A 58 -3.55 -9.82 5.03
C VAL A 58 -3.34 -11.02 5.94
N ASP A 59 -4.36 -11.31 6.74
CA ASP A 59 -4.46 -12.52 7.54
C ASP A 59 -5.05 -13.65 6.67
N PRO A 60 -4.46 -14.86 6.67
CA PRO A 60 -4.88 -15.96 5.81
C PRO A 60 -6.33 -16.43 6.08
N TRP A 61 -6.81 -16.26 7.31
CA TRP A 61 -8.13 -16.74 7.75
C TRP A 61 -9.18 -15.64 7.79
N ARG A 62 -8.78 -14.44 8.22
CA ARG A 62 -9.68 -13.30 8.45
C ARG A 62 -9.71 -12.30 7.30
N GLY A 63 -8.71 -12.33 6.43
CA GLY A 63 -8.58 -11.43 5.29
C GLY A 63 -7.82 -10.14 5.61
N PRO A 64 -8.05 -9.05 4.86
CA PRO A 64 -7.26 -7.83 4.96
C PRO A 64 -7.52 -7.08 6.28
N VAL A 65 -6.45 -6.60 6.90
CA VAL A 65 -6.46 -5.87 8.16
C VAL A 65 -6.85 -4.41 7.90
N CYS A 66 -7.98 -4.01 8.47
CA CYS A 66 -8.45 -2.64 8.49
C CYS A 66 -7.96 -1.95 9.77
N ILE A 67 -7.59 -0.68 9.68
CA ILE A 67 -7.25 0.13 10.86
C ILE A 67 -8.43 1.04 11.18
N ASP A 68 -8.94 0.96 12.41
CA ASP A 68 -10.00 1.84 12.89
C ASP A 68 -9.44 3.22 13.30
N ALA A 69 -10.32 4.19 13.56
CA ALA A 69 -9.93 5.55 13.95
C ALA A 69 -9.09 5.59 15.23
N ASP A 70 -9.28 4.61 16.13
CA ASP A 70 -8.49 4.44 17.37
C ASP A 70 -7.13 3.77 17.13
N GLY A 71 -6.82 3.41 15.88
CA GLY A 71 -5.61 2.69 15.49
C GLY A 71 -5.70 1.19 15.74
N ARG A 72 -6.79 0.72 16.35
CA ARG A 72 -6.98 -0.70 16.56
C ARG A 72 -7.22 -1.43 15.24
N PRO A 73 -6.67 -2.63 15.10
CA PRO A 73 -6.95 -3.49 13.97
C PRO A 73 -8.39 -4.02 14.04
N SER A 74 -9.05 -4.04 12.89
CA SER A 74 -10.36 -4.63 12.67
C SER A 74 -10.38 -5.40 11.36
N PHE A 75 -11.38 -6.25 11.18
CA PHE A 75 -11.55 -7.06 9.98
C PHE A 75 -12.91 -6.76 9.37
N LEU A 76 -12.94 -6.62 8.04
CA LEU A 76 -14.18 -6.47 7.31
C LEU A 76 -14.73 -7.83 6.93
N THR A 77 -16.05 -7.97 7.07
CA THR A 77 -16.79 -9.16 6.65
C THR A 77 -17.80 -8.78 5.59
N LYS A 78 -18.08 -9.69 4.66
CA LYS A 78 -19.08 -9.46 3.61
C LYS A 78 -20.41 -10.08 4.02
N HIS A 79 -21.42 -9.24 4.18
CA HIS A 79 -22.80 -9.68 4.37
C HIS A 79 -23.39 -10.23 3.07
N HIS A 80 -24.32 -11.18 3.16
CA HIS A 80 -24.98 -11.78 1.99
C HIS A 80 -25.62 -10.76 1.04
N GLY A 81 -26.13 -9.65 1.58
CA GLY A 81 -26.68 -8.52 0.80
C GLY A 81 -25.62 -7.66 0.08
N GLY A 82 -24.34 -8.03 0.09
CA GLY A 82 -23.25 -7.33 -0.59
C GLY A 82 -22.60 -6.20 0.23
N ALA A 83 -23.14 -5.86 1.40
CA ALA A 83 -22.57 -4.85 2.27
C ALA A 83 -21.30 -5.36 2.97
N LEU A 84 -20.28 -4.50 3.10
CA LEU A 84 -19.08 -4.75 3.90
C LEU A 84 -19.30 -4.18 5.31
N LEU A 85 -19.22 -5.05 6.32
CA LEU A 85 -19.50 -4.71 7.72
C LEU A 85 -18.26 -4.99 8.58
N GLY A 86 -17.97 -4.11 9.54
CA GLY A 86 -16.96 -4.32 10.57
C GLY A 86 -17.46 -5.14 11.77
N ILE A 87 -18.57 -5.87 11.62
CA ILE A 87 -19.22 -6.62 12.70
C ILE A 87 -19.13 -8.10 12.38
N GLY A 88 -18.34 -8.84 13.18
CA GLY A 88 -18.07 -10.25 12.94
C GLY A 88 -19.22 -11.21 13.29
N CYS A 89 -20.25 -10.75 14.00
CA CYS A 89 -21.29 -11.60 14.58
C CYS A 89 -22.61 -11.65 13.80
N PHE A 90 -22.66 -11.15 12.55
CA PHE A 90 -23.80 -11.45 11.68
C PHE A 90 -23.65 -12.87 11.13
N GLY A 91 -24.56 -13.77 11.51
CA GLY A 91 -24.52 -15.20 11.15
C GLY A 91 -24.59 -15.52 9.65
N SER A 92 -24.69 -14.51 8.78
CA SER A 92 -24.79 -14.61 7.32
C SER A 92 -23.57 -14.03 6.58
N ASN A 93 -22.46 -13.77 7.28
CA ASN A 93 -21.27 -13.24 6.66
C ASN A 93 -20.44 -14.34 5.99
N ALA A 94 -20.03 -14.12 4.74
CA ALA A 94 -19.11 -15.02 4.06
C ALA A 94 -17.70 -14.88 4.64
N PRO A 95 -17.05 -15.98 5.09
CA PRO A 95 -15.66 -15.92 5.54
C PRO A 95 -14.73 -15.63 4.36
N TRP A 96 -13.53 -15.13 4.65
CA TRP A 96 -12.54 -14.75 3.64
C TRP A 96 -12.17 -15.90 2.70
N SER A 97 -12.08 -17.13 3.22
CA SER A 97 -11.81 -18.35 2.47
C SER A 97 -12.83 -18.63 1.37
N ASP A 98 -14.07 -18.23 1.59
CA ASP A 98 -15.21 -18.57 0.73
C ASP A 98 -15.48 -17.48 -0.32
N MET A 99 -14.75 -16.36 -0.23
CA MET A 99 -14.86 -15.27 -1.20
C MET A 99 -14.19 -15.64 -2.53
N SER A 100 -14.88 -15.32 -3.62
CA SER A 100 -14.32 -15.34 -4.97
C SER A 100 -13.11 -14.41 -5.07
N LYS A 101 -12.29 -14.64 -6.10
CA LYS A 101 -11.10 -13.80 -6.37
C LYS A 101 -11.47 -12.31 -6.47
N THR A 102 -12.54 -11.98 -7.19
CA THR A 102 -13.00 -10.60 -7.37
C THR A 102 -13.49 -9.99 -6.05
N GLU A 103 -14.20 -10.74 -5.21
CA GLU A 103 -14.63 -10.23 -3.90
C GLU A 103 -13.45 -9.91 -2.98
N ARG A 104 -12.42 -10.77 -3.00
CA ARG A 104 -11.19 -10.54 -2.26
C ARG A 104 -10.44 -9.29 -2.73
N GLU A 105 -10.34 -9.10 -4.05
CA GLU A 105 -9.75 -7.91 -4.66
C GLU A 105 -10.52 -6.63 -4.27
N VAL A 106 -11.86 -6.65 -4.37
CA VAL A 106 -12.70 -5.51 -3.97
C VAL A 106 -12.49 -5.19 -2.49
N MET A 107 -12.46 -6.19 -1.63
CA MET A 107 -12.24 -5.99 -0.20
C MET A 107 -10.85 -5.41 0.10
N LEU A 108 -9.79 -5.88 -0.58
CA LEU A 108 -8.45 -5.30 -0.48
C LEU A 108 -8.43 -3.81 -0.84
N HIS A 109 -9.10 -3.42 -1.93
CA HIS A 109 -9.21 -2.02 -2.33
C HIS A 109 -9.96 -1.15 -1.31
N VAL A 110 -11.05 -1.68 -0.75
CA VAL A 110 -11.82 -0.97 0.28
C VAL A 110 -10.96 -0.75 1.53
N VAL A 111 -10.25 -1.79 1.98
CA VAL A 111 -9.36 -1.69 3.13
C VAL A 111 -8.19 -0.74 2.85
N ALA A 112 -7.56 -0.82 1.68
CA ALA A 112 -6.47 0.09 1.30
C ALA A 112 -6.91 1.56 1.33
N LYS A 113 -8.06 1.88 0.73
CA LYS A 113 -8.65 3.23 0.77
C LYS A 113 -8.92 3.70 2.20
N ARG A 114 -9.48 2.82 3.04
CA ARG A 114 -9.79 3.14 4.43
C ARG A 114 -8.53 3.37 5.26
N ASN A 115 -7.53 2.50 5.14
CA ASN A 115 -6.25 2.64 5.84
C ASN A 115 -5.53 3.93 5.44
N ARG A 116 -5.53 4.25 4.13
CA ARG A 116 -5.01 5.52 3.62
C ARG A 116 -5.73 6.72 4.22
N ALA A 117 -7.07 6.72 4.23
CA ALA A 117 -7.86 7.80 4.81
C ALA A 117 -7.59 7.98 6.32
N VAL A 118 -7.46 6.89 7.08
CA VAL A 118 -7.11 6.94 8.50
C VAL A 118 -5.71 7.52 8.71
N ARG A 119 -4.73 7.06 7.92
CA ARG A 119 -3.34 7.57 7.95
C ARG A 119 -3.27 9.07 7.65
N GLU A 120 -3.97 9.53 6.62
CA GLU A 120 -4.05 10.95 6.26
C GLU A 120 -4.73 11.77 7.36
N ASN A 121 -5.83 11.28 7.93
CA ASN A 121 -6.51 11.95 9.06
C ASN A 121 -5.62 12.08 10.30
N TRP A 122 -4.85 11.05 10.63
CA TRP A 122 -3.92 11.08 11.75
C TRP A 122 -2.80 12.10 11.54
N HIS A 123 -2.24 12.13 10.32
CA HIS A 123 -1.24 13.14 9.94
C HIS A 123 -1.78 14.57 10.11
N ASN A 124 -3.02 14.82 9.69
CA ASN A 124 -3.66 16.14 9.83
C ASN A 124 -3.91 16.53 11.30
N LEU A 125 -4.12 15.57 12.19
CA LEU A 125 -4.29 15.80 13.63
C LEU A 125 -2.95 15.97 14.38
N GLY A 126 -1.81 15.88 13.69
CA GLY A 126 -0.49 15.90 14.33
C GLY A 126 -0.20 14.67 15.19
N ARG A 127 -0.99 13.60 15.03
CA ARG A 127 -0.79 12.33 15.72
C ARG A 127 -0.01 11.42 14.79
N GLN A 128 1.11 10.86 15.25
CA GLN A 128 1.77 9.83 14.45
C GLN A 128 0.97 8.53 14.54
N PRO A 129 0.74 7.83 13.40
CA PRO A 129 0.25 6.46 13.45
C PRO A 129 1.22 5.65 14.31
N GLN A 130 0.71 5.11 15.41
CA GLN A 130 1.41 4.04 16.11
C GLN A 130 1.62 2.97 15.05
N ARG A 131 2.89 2.67 14.74
CA ARG A 131 3.23 1.72 13.70
C ARG A 131 2.82 0.36 14.22
N PHE A 132 1.62 -0.09 13.87
CA PHE A 132 1.10 -1.36 14.32
C PHE A 132 1.83 -2.46 13.56
N PHE A 133 2.71 -3.15 14.27
CA PHE A 133 3.33 -4.37 13.78
C PHE A 133 2.31 -5.50 13.97
N TYR A 134 1.70 -5.92 12.88
CA TYR A 134 0.92 -7.15 12.82
C TYR A 134 1.87 -8.28 12.41
N PHE A 135 2.23 -9.14 13.36
CA PHE A 135 2.94 -10.40 13.13
C PHE A 135 2.35 -11.48 14.02
#